data_AF-A0A452DUS1-F1
#
_entry.id   AF-A0A452DUS1-F1
#
_cell.length_a   1.000
_cell.length_b   1.000
_cell.length_c   1.000
_cell.angle_alpha   90.00
_cell.angle_beta   90.00
_cell.angle_gamma   90.00
#
_symmetry.space_group_name_H-M   'P 1'
#
loop_
_entity.id
_entity.type
_entity.pdbx_description
1 polymer ?
#
loop_
_entity_poly.entity_id
_entity_poly.type
_entity_poly.pdbx_seq_one_letter_code
_entity_poly.pdbx_strand_id
1 'polypeptide(L)'
;MASRGNAIARATFESKVPAFYYRPSASDCPLLREQWIRAKYERQEFAHPERQEPYSAGYREGFLWKRGRDNGQFLSRKFVLTEREGALKYFNRSDAKEPKAVMKIEHLNATFQPAKIGHPHGLQVTYLKDNSTRNVFVYHEDGKEMVDWFNALRAARFHYLQVAFPGASDADMGPLGRRRLGPTCALTPQQTEGFRKRWFTMDDRRLMYFKDPLDAFARGEVFIGSKESGYTVLDGLPPSTQGHHWPHGITIVTPERRFLLACETELEQRAWMEALRKVVDRPMLPQEYAVEAHFKHKP
;
A
#
# COMPACT_ATOMS: atom_id res chain seq x y z
N MET A 1 -39.48 8.53 5.11
CA MET A 1 -38.22 8.73 4.35
C MET A 1 -38.09 10.13 3.76
N ALA A 2 -39.17 10.85 3.43
CA ALA A 2 -39.12 12.18 2.80
C ALA A 2 -38.39 13.29 3.61
N SER A 3 -38.26 13.15 4.93
CA SER A 3 -37.58 14.12 5.82
C SER A 3 -36.18 13.69 6.29
N ARG A 4 -35.64 12.58 5.79
CA ARG A 4 -34.34 12.02 6.20
C ARG A 4 -33.54 11.55 4.98
N GLY A 5 -33.25 12.47 4.07
CA GLY A 5 -32.44 12.20 2.88
C GLY A 5 -30.94 12.07 3.19
N ASN A 6 -30.16 11.62 2.20
CA ASN A 6 -28.70 11.42 2.32
C ASN A 6 -27.95 12.69 2.78
N ALA A 7 -28.45 13.88 2.45
CA ALA A 7 -27.87 15.15 2.89
C ALA A 7 -27.96 15.31 4.42
N ILE A 8 -29.12 15.00 5.01
CA ILE A 8 -29.34 15.05 6.46
C ILE A 8 -28.50 13.98 7.15
N ALA A 9 -28.45 12.76 6.58
CA ALA A 9 -27.62 11.69 7.13
C ALA A 9 -26.12 12.05 7.14
N ARG A 10 -25.61 12.73 6.11
CA ARG A 10 -24.24 13.26 6.10
C ARG A 10 -24.04 14.35 7.14
N ALA A 11 -24.97 15.30 7.24
CA ALA A 11 -24.91 16.37 8.23
C ALA A 11 -24.95 15.86 9.67
N THR A 12 -25.63 14.75 9.94
CA THR A 12 -25.73 14.16 11.29
C THR A 12 -24.58 13.18 11.57
N PHE A 13 -24.42 12.15 10.74
CA PHE A 13 -23.53 11.01 10.98
C PHE A 13 -22.15 11.13 10.35
N GLU A 14 -21.90 12.18 9.56
CA GLU A 14 -20.58 12.48 9.00
C GLU A 14 -20.13 13.90 9.36
N SER A 15 -20.70 14.49 10.42
CA SER A 15 -20.44 15.88 10.84
C SER A 15 -18.99 16.15 11.19
N LYS A 16 -18.33 15.21 11.89
CA LYS A 16 -16.94 15.34 12.35
C LYS A 16 -16.09 14.16 11.91
N VAL A 17 -16.13 13.81 10.62
CA VAL A 17 -15.22 12.80 10.06
C VAL A 17 -13.83 13.42 9.92
N PRO A 18 -12.78 12.84 10.55
CA PRO A 18 -11.42 13.35 10.38
C PRO A 18 -10.96 13.32 8.92
N ALA A 19 -10.17 14.31 8.49
CA ALA A 19 -9.65 14.39 7.13
C ALA A 19 -8.83 13.15 6.73
N PHE A 20 -8.11 12.56 7.69
CA PHE A 20 -7.33 11.36 7.47
C PHE A 20 -8.17 10.07 7.40
N TYR A 21 -9.43 10.07 7.86
CA TYR A 21 -10.21 8.83 7.98
C TYR A 21 -10.52 8.23 6.60
N TYR A 22 -10.32 6.93 6.43
CA TYR A 22 -10.55 6.27 5.14
C TYR A 22 -12.04 6.12 4.83
N ARG A 23 -12.47 6.71 3.72
CA ARG A 23 -13.83 6.58 3.18
C ARG A 23 -13.85 5.46 2.13
N PRO A 24 -14.50 4.31 2.41
CA PRO A 24 -14.49 3.19 1.48
C PRO A 24 -15.35 3.44 0.23
N SER A 25 -14.94 2.77 -0.84
CA SER A 25 -15.59 2.66 -2.15
C SER A 25 -16.19 1.26 -2.35
N ALA A 26 -16.93 1.06 -3.45
CA ALA A 26 -17.54 -0.23 -3.77
C ALA A 26 -16.51 -1.35 -4.01
N SER A 27 -15.30 -1.00 -4.46
CA SER A 27 -14.21 -1.96 -4.71
C SER A 27 -13.45 -2.38 -3.45
N ASP A 28 -13.68 -1.71 -2.32
CA ASP A 28 -13.00 -2.04 -1.06
C ASP A 28 -13.51 -3.35 -0.43
N CYS A 29 -12.64 -3.97 0.37
CA CYS A 29 -12.97 -5.21 1.06
C CYS A 29 -14.21 -5.05 1.97
N PRO A 30 -14.97 -6.14 2.21
CA PRO A 30 -16.17 -6.10 3.05
C PRO A 30 -15.93 -5.47 4.42
N LEU A 31 -14.78 -5.74 5.06
CA LEU A 31 -14.41 -5.19 6.35
C LEU A 31 -14.46 -3.65 6.37
N LEU A 32 -13.84 -2.98 5.39
CA LEU A 32 -13.78 -1.52 5.34
C LEU A 32 -15.19 -0.92 5.17
N ARG A 33 -16.01 -1.52 4.32
CA ARG A 33 -17.39 -1.07 4.08
C ARG A 33 -18.28 -1.28 5.30
N GLU A 34 -18.19 -2.45 5.93
CA GLU A 34 -18.94 -2.77 7.14
C GLU A 34 -18.54 -1.85 8.30
N GLN A 35 -17.25 -1.72 8.59
CA GLN A 35 -16.79 -0.90 9.71
C GLN A 35 -17.06 0.59 9.51
N TRP A 36 -17.12 1.08 8.27
CA TRP A 36 -17.58 2.43 7.98
C TRP A 36 -19.06 2.63 8.34
N ILE A 37 -19.92 1.69 7.98
CA ILE A 37 -21.36 1.73 8.33
C ILE A 37 -21.53 1.69 9.85
N ARG A 38 -20.82 0.77 10.52
CA ARG A 38 -20.86 0.65 11.98
C ARG A 38 -20.32 1.90 12.69
N ALA A 39 -19.21 2.48 12.20
CA ALA A 39 -18.66 3.72 12.75
C ALA A 39 -19.67 4.88 12.67
N LYS A 40 -20.41 4.99 11.55
CA LYS A 40 -21.41 6.05 11.34
C LYS A 40 -22.67 5.87 12.19
N TYR A 41 -23.27 4.69 12.18
CA TYR A 41 -24.65 4.51 12.64
C TYR A 41 -24.77 3.76 13.96
N GLU A 42 -23.90 2.76 14.20
CA GLU A 42 -23.91 1.96 15.43
C GLU A 42 -23.12 2.68 16.53
N ARG A 43 -21.87 3.04 16.24
CA ARG A 43 -20.94 3.67 17.18
C ARG A 43 -20.95 5.18 17.12
N GLN A 44 -21.54 5.77 16.09
CA GLN A 44 -21.70 7.22 15.90
C GLN A 44 -20.40 8.01 16.18
N GLU A 45 -19.26 7.45 15.77
CA GLU A 45 -17.93 7.99 16.07
C GLU A 45 -17.75 9.41 15.53
N PHE A 46 -18.41 9.74 14.41
CA PHE A 46 -18.31 11.06 13.77
C PHE A 46 -19.31 12.08 14.31
N ALA A 47 -20.23 11.69 15.20
CA ALA A 47 -21.04 12.62 15.99
C ALA A 47 -20.37 12.93 17.35
N HIS A 48 -19.61 11.96 17.86
CA HIS A 48 -19.00 11.94 19.20
C HIS A 48 -17.46 11.86 19.12
N PRO A 49 -16.74 12.99 19.04
CA PRO A 49 -15.28 13.03 18.88
C PRO A 49 -14.49 12.24 19.91
N GLU A 50 -15.01 12.12 21.14
CA GLU A 50 -14.42 11.31 22.22
C GLU A 50 -14.27 9.83 21.84
N ARG A 51 -15.08 9.33 20.89
CA ARG A 51 -14.99 7.96 20.38
C ARG A 51 -13.90 7.80 19.31
N GLN A 52 -13.29 8.89 18.86
CA GLN A 52 -12.23 8.92 17.86
C GLN A 52 -10.83 8.86 18.49
N GLU A 53 -10.72 9.06 19.81
CA GLU A 53 -9.47 8.99 20.58
C GLU A 53 -8.60 7.76 20.25
N PRO A 54 -9.15 6.53 20.11
CA PRO A 54 -8.33 5.33 19.86
C PRO A 54 -7.47 5.37 18.59
N TYR A 55 -7.81 6.22 17.62
CA TYR A 55 -7.07 6.38 16.36
C TYR A 55 -6.65 7.83 16.07
N SER A 56 -6.97 8.78 16.96
CA SER A 56 -6.70 10.21 16.76
C SER A 56 -5.73 10.80 17.80
N ALA A 57 -5.44 10.09 18.89
CA ALA A 57 -4.61 10.58 20.00
C ALA A 57 -3.10 10.70 19.68
N GLY A 58 -2.65 10.34 18.48
CA GLY A 58 -1.24 10.31 18.09
C GLY A 58 -0.37 9.26 18.81
N TYR A 59 -0.99 8.42 19.63
CA TYR A 59 -0.39 7.25 20.26
C TYR A 59 -1.40 6.09 20.24
N ARG A 60 -0.93 4.91 19.81
CA ARG A 60 -1.72 3.67 19.86
C ARG A 60 -0.82 2.50 20.15
N GLU A 61 -1.19 1.68 21.12
CA GLU A 61 -0.53 0.41 21.38
C GLU A 61 -1.52 -0.74 21.47
N GLY A 62 -1.05 -1.95 21.18
CA GLY A 62 -1.90 -3.13 21.19
C GLY A 62 -1.20 -4.33 20.59
N PHE A 63 -1.85 -5.48 20.67
CA PHE A 63 -1.32 -6.72 20.12
C PHE A 63 -1.91 -6.98 18.74
N LEU A 64 -1.06 -7.34 17.79
CA LEU A 64 -1.48 -7.79 16.46
C LEU A 64 -0.87 -9.15 16.18
N TRP A 65 -1.62 -10.01 15.52
CA TRP A 65 -1.10 -11.25 14.96
C TRP A 65 -0.24 -10.91 13.77
N LYS A 66 1.06 -11.13 13.90
CA LYS A 66 2.04 -10.77 12.87
C LYS A 66 2.64 -12.04 12.26
N ARG A 67 2.63 -12.13 10.93
CA ARG A 67 3.33 -13.20 10.21
C ARG A 67 4.84 -13.10 10.41
N GLY A 68 5.48 -14.23 10.72
CA GLY A 68 6.93 -14.35 10.72
C GLY A 68 7.51 -14.24 9.30
N ARG A 69 8.81 -13.98 9.22
CA ARG A 69 9.50 -13.73 7.95
C ARG A 69 9.50 -14.98 7.06
N ASP A 70 10.00 -16.08 7.61
CA ASP A 70 10.30 -17.30 6.84
C ASP A 70 9.46 -18.51 7.27
N ASN A 71 8.91 -18.50 8.49
CA ASN A 71 8.20 -19.64 9.08
C ASN A 71 6.69 -19.71 8.73
N GLY A 72 6.14 -18.68 8.08
CA GLY A 72 4.72 -18.63 7.72
C GLY A 72 3.73 -18.44 8.88
N GLN A 73 4.17 -18.59 10.13
CA GLN A 73 3.29 -18.55 11.30
C GLN A 73 2.95 -17.12 11.73
N PHE A 74 1.73 -16.92 12.22
CA PHE A 74 1.32 -15.69 12.88
C PHE A 74 1.56 -15.80 14.38
N LEU A 75 2.22 -14.79 14.94
CA LEU A 75 2.48 -14.72 16.37
C LEU A 75 2.02 -13.36 16.89
N SER A 76 1.44 -13.35 18.09
CA SER A 76 1.05 -12.12 18.75
C SER A 76 2.27 -11.27 19.08
N ARG A 77 2.23 -9.99 18.69
CA ARG A 77 3.32 -9.02 18.87
C ARG A 77 2.73 -7.70 19.32
N LYS A 78 3.37 -7.05 20.29
CA LYS A 78 2.99 -5.69 20.72
C LYS A 78 3.46 -4.70 19.65
N PHE A 79 2.54 -3.93 19.11
CA PHE A 79 2.81 -2.78 18.25
C PHE A 79 2.57 -1.49 19.02
N VAL A 80 3.37 -0.48 18.72
CA VAL A 80 3.27 0.87 19.27
C VAL A 80 3.45 1.86 18.13
N LEU A 81 2.39 2.57 17.79
CA LEU A 81 2.43 3.72 16.89
C LEU A 81 2.54 4.98 17.73
N THR A 82 3.52 5.82 17.42
CA THR A 82 3.69 7.11 18.08
C THR A 82 4.12 8.18 17.08
N GLU A 83 3.31 9.23 17.01
CA GLU A 83 3.60 10.39 16.18
C GLU A 83 4.79 11.18 16.71
N ARG A 84 4.95 11.24 18.04
CA ARG A 84 6.06 11.95 18.70
C ARG A 84 7.43 11.44 18.27
N GLU A 85 7.58 10.12 18.11
CA GLU A 85 8.83 9.54 17.63
C GLU A 85 8.84 9.31 16.10
N GLY A 86 7.75 9.66 15.42
CA GLY A 86 7.66 9.51 13.96
C GLY A 86 7.67 8.05 13.49
N ALA A 87 7.22 7.08 14.31
CA ALA A 87 7.45 5.66 14.03
C ALA A 87 6.34 4.70 14.49
N LEU A 88 6.19 3.61 13.73
CA LEU A 88 5.55 2.37 14.15
C LEU A 88 6.63 1.39 14.62
N LYS A 89 6.53 0.95 15.87
CA LYS A 89 7.45 -0.01 16.49
C LYS A 89 6.71 -1.31 16.77
N TYR A 90 7.44 -2.42 16.77
CA TYR A 90 6.91 -3.66 17.33
C TYR A 90 7.96 -4.40 18.16
N PHE A 91 7.47 -5.14 19.14
CA PHE A 91 8.28 -5.88 20.09
C PHE A 91 8.04 -7.38 19.91
N ASN A 92 9.12 -8.16 19.90
CA ASN A 92 9.05 -9.61 19.78
C ASN A 92 8.47 -10.29 21.03
N ARG A 93 8.74 -9.71 22.19
CA ARG A 93 8.18 -10.06 23.50
C ARG A 93 7.65 -8.80 24.16
N SER A 94 6.61 -8.91 24.98
CA SER A 94 5.97 -7.77 25.65
C SER A 94 6.88 -7.06 26.65
N ASP A 95 7.84 -7.78 27.23
CA ASP A 95 8.83 -7.31 28.22
C ASP A 95 10.16 -6.84 27.59
N ALA A 96 10.26 -6.86 26.26
CA ALA A 96 11.49 -6.45 25.58
C ALA A 96 11.72 -4.93 25.76
N LYS A 97 12.90 -4.56 26.29
CA LYS A 97 13.32 -3.17 26.46
C LYS A 97 13.50 -2.44 25.13
N GLU A 98 13.87 -3.17 24.08
CA GLU A 98 14.14 -2.61 22.75
C GLU A 98 13.17 -3.15 21.70
N PRO A 99 12.68 -2.29 20.79
CA PRO A 99 11.82 -2.71 19.70
C PRO A 99 12.58 -3.60 18.72
N LYS A 100 11.92 -4.64 18.22
CA LYS A 100 12.52 -5.52 17.20
C LYS A 100 12.72 -4.79 15.86
N ALA A 101 11.83 -3.86 15.55
CA ALA A 101 11.98 -2.95 14.42
C ALA A 101 11.31 -1.61 14.72
N VAL A 102 11.89 -0.56 14.16
CA VAL A 102 11.36 0.80 14.14
C VAL A 102 11.09 1.16 12.68
N MET A 103 9.83 1.42 12.33
CA MET A 103 9.39 1.73 10.97
C MET A 103 9.00 3.20 10.93
N LYS A 104 9.78 4.03 10.22
CA LYS A 104 9.51 5.46 10.08
C LYS A 104 8.21 5.70 9.32
N ILE A 105 7.37 6.62 9.80
CA ILE A 105 6.06 6.94 9.21
C ILE A 105 6.20 7.44 7.76
N GLU A 106 7.25 8.22 7.46
CA GLU A 106 7.53 8.77 6.13
C GLU A 106 7.39 7.73 5.01
N HIS A 107 7.99 6.56 5.19
CA HIS A 107 8.00 5.50 4.19
C HIS A 107 7.02 4.37 4.50
N LEU A 108 6.10 4.57 5.46
CA LEU A 108 5.14 3.56 5.85
C LEU A 108 3.88 3.64 4.98
N ASN A 109 3.51 2.52 4.39
CA ASN A 109 2.25 2.33 3.68
C ASN A 109 1.47 1.15 4.26
N ALA A 110 0.14 1.19 4.16
CA ALA A 110 -0.74 0.16 4.69
C ALA A 110 -1.90 -0.09 3.73
N THR A 111 -2.21 -1.36 3.46
CA THR A 111 -3.30 -1.76 2.55
C THR A 111 -3.97 -3.02 3.04
N PHE A 112 -5.30 -3.08 3.01
CA PHE A 112 -6.04 -4.29 3.34
C PHE A 112 -5.90 -5.33 2.23
N GLN A 113 -5.43 -6.53 2.58
CA GLN A 113 -5.16 -7.64 1.65
C GLN A 113 -5.74 -8.97 2.15
N PRO A 114 -7.07 -9.06 2.37
CA PRO A 114 -7.66 -10.22 3.03
C PRO A 114 -7.49 -11.50 2.22
N ALA A 115 -7.70 -11.45 0.90
CA ALA A 115 -7.55 -12.61 0.01
C ALA A 115 -6.10 -13.11 -0.04
N LYS A 116 -5.12 -12.19 -0.06
CA LYS A 116 -3.69 -12.53 -0.10
C LYS A 116 -3.21 -13.16 1.21
N ILE A 117 -3.65 -12.60 2.33
CA ILE A 117 -3.22 -13.01 3.67
C ILE A 117 -3.97 -14.27 4.13
N GLY A 118 -5.14 -14.56 3.55
CA GLY A 118 -6.01 -15.66 3.97
C GLY A 118 -6.78 -15.34 5.25
N HIS A 119 -7.00 -14.06 5.56
CA HIS A 119 -7.72 -13.62 6.76
C HIS A 119 -8.61 -12.40 6.43
N PRO A 120 -9.89 -12.34 6.85
CA PRO A 120 -10.80 -11.24 6.51
C PRO A 120 -10.29 -9.88 6.99
N HIS A 121 -9.49 -9.85 8.05
CA HIS A 121 -8.89 -8.66 8.63
C HIS A 121 -7.39 -8.49 8.30
N GLY A 122 -6.92 -9.13 7.23
CA GLY A 122 -5.52 -9.06 6.83
C GLY A 122 -5.12 -7.66 6.35
N LEU A 123 -4.15 -7.05 7.02
CA LEU A 123 -3.49 -5.81 6.62
C LEU A 123 -2.03 -6.07 6.21
N GLN A 124 -1.65 -5.59 5.03
CA GLN A 124 -0.26 -5.52 4.58
C GLN A 124 0.29 -4.13 4.90
N VAL A 125 1.26 -4.07 5.81
CA VAL A 125 2.07 -2.88 6.08
C VAL A 125 3.38 -3.02 5.33
N THR A 126 3.77 -1.98 4.60
CA THR A 126 5.04 -1.92 3.89
C THR A 126 5.85 -0.74 4.37
N TYR A 127 7.14 -0.93 4.52
CA TYR A 127 8.06 0.17 4.84
C TYR A 127 9.38 0.00 4.12
N LEU A 128 10.06 1.11 3.89
CA LEU A 128 11.38 1.10 3.28
C LEU A 128 12.44 0.78 4.33
N LYS A 129 13.20 -0.30 4.13
CA LYS A 129 14.35 -0.68 4.94
C LYS A 129 15.57 -0.81 4.04
N ASP A 130 16.63 -0.05 4.29
CA ASP A 130 17.87 -0.08 3.50
C ASP A 130 17.60 0.07 1.98
N ASN A 131 16.65 0.97 1.65
CA ASN A 131 16.16 1.20 0.30
C ASN A 131 15.52 -0.03 -0.40
N SER A 132 15.10 -1.03 0.36
CA SER A 132 14.26 -2.14 -0.09
C SER A 132 12.93 -2.18 0.64
N THR A 133 11.87 -2.48 -0.08
CA THR A 133 10.52 -2.55 0.48
C THR A 133 10.36 -3.83 1.29
N ARG A 134 10.09 -3.68 2.59
CA ARG A 134 9.78 -4.77 3.50
C ARG A 134 8.27 -4.90 3.68
N ASN A 135 7.72 -6.08 3.40
CA ASN A 135 6.36 -6.46 3.73
C ASN A 135 6.24 -6.98 5.17
N VAL A 136 5.21 -6.52 5.85
CA VAL A 136 4.76 -7.01 7.15
C VAL A 136 3.26 -7.30 7.05
N PHE A 137 2.89 -8.56 7.27
CA PHE A 137 1.49 -8.99 7.23
C PHE A 137 0.99 -9.13 8.66
N VAL A 138 -0.10 -8.43 8.97
CA VAL A 138 -0.74 -8.42 10.29
C VAL A 138 -2.24 -8.61 10.18
N TYR A 139 -2.87 -9.08 11.24
CA TYR A 139 -4.31 -9.03 11.41
C TYR A 139 -4.68 -8.90 12.89
N HIS A 140 -5.95 -8.62 13.15
CA HIS A 140 -6.58 -8.70 14.45
C HIS A 140 -7.89 -9.49 14.34
N GLU A 141 -8.31 -10.17 15.40
CA GLU A 141 -9.57 -10.94 15.42
C GLU A 141 -10.79 -10.01 15.34
N ASP A 142 -10.72 -8.88 16.04
CA ASP A 142 -11.71 -7.80 15.92
C ASP A 142 -11.42 -6.91 14.70
N GLY A 143 -12.41 -6.79 13.83
CA GLY A 143 -12.38 -5.94 12.65
C GLY A 143 -12.36 -4.44 12.95
N LYS A 144 -13.00 -3.99 14.06
CA LYS A 144 -12.92 -2.59 14.49
C LYS A 144 -11.49 -2.24 14.84
N GLU A 145 -10.84 -3.02 15.69
CA GLU A 145 -9.45 -2.80 16.10
C GLU A 145 -8.51 -2.71 14.89
N MET A 146 -8.70 -3.58 13.88
CA MET A 146 -7.88 -3.55 12.67
C MET A 146 -8.09 -2.29 11.83
N VAL A 147 -9.33 -1.81 11.71
CA VAL A 147 -9.67 -0.56 11.01
C VAL A 147 -9.19 0.66 11.79
N ASP A 148 -9.27 0.64 13.12
CA ASP A 148 -8.73 1.69 13.98
C ASP A 148 -7.21 1.78 13.84
N TRP A 149 -6.49 0.65 13.81
CA TRP A 149 -5.05 0.63 13.49
C TRP A 149 -4.75 1.22 12.12
N PHE A 150 -5.54 0.88 11.11
CA PHE A 150 -5.36 1.43 9.76
C PHE A 150 -5.57 2.94 9.72
N ASN A 151 -6.63 3.45 10.35
CA ASN A 151 -6.89 4.89 10.42
C ASN A 151 -5.88 5.64 11.31
N ALA A 152 -5.35 5.02 12.37
CA ALA A 152 -4.28 5.59 13.18
C ALA A 152 -2.98 5.75 12.37
N LEU A 153 -2.62 4.77 11.55
CA LEU A 153 -1.48 4.90 10.62
C LEU A 153 -1.70 6.02 9.60
N ARG A 154 -2.96 6.25 9.20
CA ARG A 154 -3.34 7.36 8.33
C ARG A 154 -3.24 8.71 9.02
N ALA A 155 -3.71 8.82 10.25
CA ALA A 155 -3.55 10.03 11.08
C ALA A 155 -2.07 10.40 11.21
N ALA A 156 -1.25 9.43 11.61
CA ALA A 156 0.17 9.64 11.82
C ALA A 156 0.91 10.10 10.55
N ARG A 157 0.58 9.52 9.38
CA ARG A 157 1.15 9.96 8.10
C ARG A 157 0.59 11.32 7.67
N PHE A 158 -0.68 11.60 7.91
CA PHE A 158 -1.29 12.88 7.60
C PHE A 158 -0.60 14.02 8.36
N HIS A 159 -0.40 13.87 9.68
CA HIS A 159 0.33 14.84 10.48
C HIS A 159 1.81 14.97 10.05
N TYR A 160 2.47 13.86 9.71
CA TYR A 160 3.82 13.91 9.13
C TYR A 160 3.86 14.75 7.85
N LEU A 161 2.91 14.55 6.93
CA LEU A 161 2.84 15.28 5.67
C LEU A 161 2.51 16.76 5.88
N GLN A 162 1.66 17.11 6.85
CA GLN A 162 1.39 18.50 7.21
C GLN A 162 2.66 19.23 7.65
N VAL A 163 3.51 18.57 8.44
CA VAL A 163 4.78 19.16 8.90
C VAL A 163 5.83 19.18 7.79
N ALA A 164 5.91 18.14 6.97
CA ALA A 164 6.88 18.06 5.87
C ALA A 164 6.55 19.00 4.70
N PHE A 165 5.26 19.30 4.49
CA PHE A 165 4.76 20.10 3.36
C PHE A 165 3.76 21.17 3.84
N PRO A 166 4.22 22.22 4.54
CA PRO A 166 3.34 23.22 5.18
C PRO A 166 2.49 24.06 4.20
N GLY A 167 2.76 23.99 2.90
CA GLY A 167 1.99 24.67 1.84
C GLY A 167 1.05 23.77 1.05
N ALA A 168 0.98 22.46 1.34
CA ALA A 168 0.08 21.53 0.66
C ALA A 168 -1.32 21.60 1.25
N SER A 169 -2.36 21.58 0.42
CA SER A 169 -3.73 21.50 0.93
C SER A 169 -4.01 20.11 1.52
N ASP A 170 -4.96 20.02 2.46
CA ASP A 170 -5.40 18.72 3.02
C ASP A 170 -5.86 17.73 1.94
N ALA A 171 -6.32 18.23 0.78
CA ALA A 171 -6.71 17.41 -0.36
C ALA A 171 -5.51 16.86 -1.16
N ASP A 172 -4.37 17.56 -1.13
CA ASP A 172 -3.12 17.17 -1.80
C ASP A 172 -2.29 16.20 -0.97
N MET A 173 -2.56 16.10 0.34
CA MET A 173 -2.00 15.08 1.24
C MET A 173 -2.59 13.72 0.87
N GLY A 174 -2.00 13.10 -0.15
CA GLY A 174 -2.53 11.92 -0.82
C GLY A 174 -2.95 10.81 0.15
N PRO A 175 -4.10 10.16 -0.07
CA PRO A 175 -4.56 9.09 0.81
C PRO A 175 -3.61 7.89 0.72
N LEU A 176 -3.07 7.49 1.87
CA LEU A 176 -2.53 6.14 2.12
C LEU A 176 -3.44 5.08 1.49
N GLY A 177 -2.87 4.06 0.85
CA GLY A 177 -3.62 2.86 0.44
C GLY A 177 -4.05 2.79 -1.02
N ARG A 178 -3.65 3.71 -1.91
CA ARG A 178 -3.86 3.54 -3.37
C ARG A 178 -2.82 2.60 -3.99
N ARG A 179 -2.91 1.31 -3.67
CA ARG A 179 -2.10 0.27 -4.30
C ARG A 179 -2.96 -0.51 -5.28
N ARG A 180 -2.62 -0.51 -6.57
CA ARG A 180 -3.22 -1.47 -7.51
C ARG A 180 -2.42 -2.76 -7.40
N LEU A 181 -3.04 -3.78 -6.81
CA LEU A 181 -2.53 -5.14 -6.82
C LEU A 181 -3.18 -5.87 -7.98
N GLY A 182 -2.41 -6.03 -9.06
CA GLY A 182 -2.75 -6.84 -10.22
C GLY A 182 -1.92 -8.13 -10.25
N PRO A 183 -2.34 -9.14 -11.02
CA PRO A 183 -2.02 -10.56 -10.82
C PRO A 183 -0.59 -10.95 -11.21
N THR A 184 -0.31 -12.25 -11.06
CA THR A 184 0.97 -12.85 -11.46
C THR A 184 1.23 -12.62 -12.95
N CYS A 185 2.34 -11.96 -13.25
CA CYS A 185 2.87 -11.90 -14.61
C CYS A 185 4.18 -12.67 -14.65
N ALA A 186 4.54 -13.19 -15.81
CA ALA A 186 5.86 -13.75 -16.01
C ALA A 186 6.82 -12.63 -16.39
N LEU A 187 8.00 -12.62 -15.77
CA LEU A 187 9.07 -11.66 -16.03
C LEU A 187 10.28 -12.37 -16.63
N THR A 188 10.95 -11.73 -17.58
CA THR A 188 12.34 -12.04 -17.93
C THR A 188 13.24 -10.90 -17.44
N PRO A 189 14.23 -11.20 -16.57
CA PRO A 189 15.23 -10.21 -16.15
C PRO A 189 16.15 -9.75 -17.30
N GLN A 190 16.36 -10.63 -18.29
CA GLN A 190 17.15 -10.41 -19.50
C GLN A 190 16.42 -11.05 -20.70
N GLN A 191 16.59 -10.48 -21.90
CA GLN A 191 15.90 -10.96 -23.12
C GLN A 191 16.24 -12.42 -23.48
N THR A 192 17.32 -12.96 -22.93
CA THR A 192 17.85 -14.32 -23.15
C THR A 192 17.53 -15.31 -22.02
N GLU A 193 17.00 -14.84 -20.88
CA GLU A 193 16.59 -15.72 -19.78
C GLU A 193 15.11 -16.13 -19.91
N GLY A 194 14.79 -17.38 -19.55
CA GLY A 194 13.42 -17.89 -19.61
C GLY A 194 12.44 -17.16 -18.68
N PHE A 195 11.19 -17.03 -19.10
CA PHE A 195 10.11 -16.39 -18.35
C PHE A 195 9.86 -17.08 -17.01
N ARG A 196 9.84 -16.31 -15.92
CA ARG A 196 9.53 -16.83 -14.58
C ARG A 196 8.28 -16.15 -14.04
N LYS A 197 7.29 -16.95 -13.61
CA LYS A 197 6.09 -16.44 -12.94
C LYS A 197 6.47 -15.70 -11.65
N ARG A 198 6.00 -14.46 -11.51
CA ARG A 198 6.25 -13.60 -10.34
C ARG A 198 4.98 -12.89 -9.92
N TRP A 199 4.86 -12.63 -8.63
CA TRP A 199 3.80 -11.77 -8.11
C TRP A 199 4.23 -10.32 -8.23
N PHE A 200 3.48 -9.50 -8.98
CA PHE A 200 3.81 -8.09 -9.13
C PHE A 200 3.00 -7.23 -8.18
N THR A 201 3.58 -6.09 -7.81
CA THR A 201 2.81 -5.05 -7.18
C THR A 201 3.32 -3.67 -7.52
N MET A 202 2.40 -2.77 -7.86
CA MET A 202 2.68 -1.37 -8.10
C MET A 202 2.28 -0.56 -6.87
N ASP A 203 3.26 0.11 -6.27
CA ASP A 203 3.05 1.11 -5.23
C ASP A 203 3.54 2.46 -5.74
N ASP A 204 2.59 3.30 -6.17
CA ASP A 204 2.84 4.55 -6.87
C ASP A 204 3.83 4.39 -8.05
N ARG A 205 5.05 4.96 -7.98
CA ARG A 205 6.10 4.79 -9.00
C ARG A 205 6.98 3.55 -8.83
N ARG A 206 6.74 2.71 -7.83
CA ARG A 206 7.60 1.56 -7.49
C ARG A 206 6.92 0.25 -7.88
N LEU A 207 7.41 -0.39 -8.93
CA LEU A 207 7.00 -1.73 -9.35
C LEU A 207 7.88 -2.78 -8.67
N MET A 208 7.28 -3.62 -7.84
CA MET A 208 7.95 -4.69 -7.11
C MET A 208 7.53 -6.04 -7.65
N TYR A 209 8.43 -7.02 -7.66
CA TYR A 209 8.09 -8.41 -7.99
C TYR A 209 8.61 -9.40 -6.95
N PHE A 210 7.80 -10.42 -6.65
CA PHE A 210 8.03 -11.41 -5.60
C PHE A 210 7.96 -12.83 -6.16
N LYS A 211 8.57 -13.79 -5.46
CA LYS A 211 8.40 -15.21 -5.79
C LYS A 211 7.04 -15.70 -5.28
N ASP A 212 6.75 -15.34 -4.03
CA ASP A 212 5.48 -15.60 -3.36
C ASP A 212 4.79 -14.27 -2.96
N PRO A 213 3.46 -14.13 -3.07
CA PRO A 213 2.75 -12.92 -2.65
C PRO A 213 2.99 -12.52 -1.19
N LEU A 214 3.31 -13.47 -0.31
CA LEU A 214 3.58 -13.28 1.11
C LEU A 214 5.09 -13.20 1.43
N ASP A 215 5.95 -13.08 0.41
CA ASP A 215 7.38 -12.84 0.61
C ASP A 215 7.60 -11.53 1.38
N ALA A 216 8.53 -11.58 2.33
CA ALA A 216 8.91 -10.45 3.15
C ALA A 216 9.61 -9.35 2.32
N PHE A 217 10.39 -9.70 1.30
CA PHE A 217 11.16 -8.77 0.49
C PHE A 217 10.92 -9.04 -1.00
N ALA A 218 10.96 -7.99 -1.81
CA ALA A 218 10.89 -8.12 -3.25
C ALA A 218 12.16 -8.82 -3.79
N ARG A 219 11.99 -9.59 -4.86
CA ARG A 219 13.12 -10.14 -5.65
C ARG A 219 13.80 -9.04 -6.46
N GLY A 220 13.06 -8.00 -6.81
CA GLY A 220 13.58 -6.77 -7.36
C GLY A 220 12.50 -5.71 -7.39
N GLU A 221 12.97 -4.48 -7.57
CA GLU A 221 12.16 -3.26 -7.52
C GLU A 221 12.58 -2.41 -8.71
N VAL A 222 11.60 -1.82 -9.39
CA VAL A 222 11.78 -1.01 -10.59
C VAL A 222 11.07 0.32 -10.36
N PHE A 223 11.78 1.41 -10.57
CA PHE A 223 11.18 2.74 -10.57
C PHE A 223 10.56 3.04 -11.95
N ILE A 224 9.35 3.59 -11.97
CA ILE A 224 8.60 3.97 -13.16
C ILE A 224 8.45 5.50 -13.16
N GLY A 225 9.36 6.17 -13.87
CA GLY A 225 9.37 7.63 -14.01
C GLY A 225 8.38 8.15 -15.05
N SER A 226 8.53 9.40 -15.46
CA SER A 226 7.69 10.03 -16.48
C SER A 226 8.22 9.79 -17.90
N LYS A 227 7.36 10.05 -18.89
CA LYS A 227 7.74 10.07 -20.33
C LYS A 227 8.94 10.97 -20.60
N GLU A 228 9.00 12.13 -19.95
CA GLU A 228 10.08 13.11 -20.15
C GLU A 228 11.44 12.54 -19.71
N SER A 229 11.43 11.60 -18.75
CA SER A 229 12.62 10.93 -18.23
C SER A 229 12.96 9.63 -18.99
N GLY A 230 12.35 9.40 -20.15
CA GLY A 230 12.64 8.24 -21.01
C GLY A 230 11.89 6.95 -20.63
N TYR A 231 10.87 7.03 -19.77
CA TYR A 231 10.02 5.89 -19.44
C TYR A 231 8.88 5.74 -20.43
N THR A 232 8.72 4.57 -21.02
CA THR A 232 7.58 4.27 -21.92
C THR A 232 7.04 2.87 -21.70
N VAL A 233 5.78 2.65 -22.06
CA VAL A 233 5.09 1.37 -21.89
C VAL A 233 4.45 1.00 -23.23
N LEU A 234 4.88 -0.13 -23.78
CA LEU A 234 4.45 -0.63 -25.09
C LEU A 234 3.60 -1.89 -24.91
N ASP A 235 2.62 -2.02 -25.79
CA ASP A 235 1.80 -3.23 -25.92
C ASP A 235 2.59 -4.30 -26.68
N GLY A 236 2.56 -5.54 -26.19
CA GLY A 236 3.24 -6.67 -26.79
C GLY A 236 4.70 -6.83 -26.38
N LEU A 237 5.30 -7.91 -26.89
CA LEU A 237 6.71 -8.25 -26.72
C LEU A 237 7.49 -7.97 -28.02
N PRO A 238 8.79 -7.66 -27.94
CA PRO A 238 9.64 -7.57 -29.12
C PRO A 238 9.61 -8.88 -29.94
N PRO A 239 9.68 -8.82 -31.28
CA PRO A 239 9.64 -10.02 -32.13
C PRO A 239 10.72 -11.07 -31.83
N SER A 240 11.85 -10.65 -31.25
CA SER A 240 12.96 -11.52 -30.86
C SER A 240 12.73 -12.32 -29.58
N THR A 241 11.59 -12.17 -28.92
CA THR A 241 11.34 -12.75 -27.59
C THR A 241 10.91 -14.21 -27.68
N GLN A 242 11.76 -15.13 -27.23
CA GLN A 242 11.47 -16.57 -27.20
C GLN A 242 11.10 -17.04 -25.78
N GLY A 243 10.37 -18.17 -25.67
CA GLY A 243 10.13 -18.85 -24.39
C GLY A 243 8.98 -18.30 -23.53
N HIS A 244 8.01 -17.57 -24.11
CA HIS A 244 6.80 -17.15 -23.41
C HIS A 244 5.64 -18.13 -23.69
N HIS A 245 4.99 -18.63 -22.63
CA HIS A 245 3.73 -19.39 -22.74
C HIS A 245 2.49 -18.50 -22.59
N TRP A 246 2.70 -17.23 -22.26
CA TRP A 246 1.66 -16.25 -21.94
C TRP A 246 1.49 -15.29 -23.11
N PRO A 247 0.30 -15.22 -23.76
CA PRO A 247 0.14 -14.55 -25.05
C PRO A 247 0.07 -13.02 -24.95
N HIS A 248 -0.16 -12.46 -23.76
CA HIS A 248 -0.42 -11.03 -23.58
C HIS A 248 0.80 -10.30 -23.03
N GLY A 249 1.58 -9.69 -23.91
CA GLY A 249 2.85 -9.03 -23.60
C GLY A 249 2.73 -7.57 -23.15
N ILE A 250 3.62 -7.14 -22.27
CA ILE A 250 3.85 -5.72 -21.92
C ILE A 250 5.35 -5.46 -21.91
N THR A 251 5.79 -4.41 -22.60
CA THR A 251 7.19 -3.99 -22.59
C THR A 251 7.31 -2.65 -21.87
N ILE A 252 8.03 -2.64 -20.74
CA ILE A 252 8.35 -1.42 -19.99
C ILE A 252 9.77 -0.99 -20.37
N VAL A 253 9.90 0.17 -20.99
CA VAL A 253 11.19 0.77 -21.34
C VAL A 253 11.57 1.74 -20.24
N THR A 254 12.76 1.54 -19.66
CA THR A 254 13.41 2.46 -18.75
C THR A 254 14.73 2.94 -19.38
N PRO A 255 15.35 4.03 -18.90
CA PRO A 255 16.63 4.51 -19.44
C PRO A 255 17.76 3.46 -19.44
N GLU A 256 17.76 2.55 -18.46
CA GLU A 256 18.82 1.56 -18.28
C GLU A 256 18.53 0.23 -18.97
N ARG A 257 17.26 -0.21 -18.95
CA ARG A 257 16.86 -1.52 -19.50
C ARG A 257 15.39 -1.62 -19.87
N ARG A 258 15.07 -2.65 -20.64
CA ARG A 258 13.69 -3.04 -20.99
C ARG A 258 13.25 -4.21 -20.13
N PHE A 259 12.06 -4.13 -19.55
CA PHE A 259 11.43 -5.23 -18.83
C PHE A 259 10.30 -5.80 -19.67
N LEU A 260 10.30 -7.12 -19.83
CA LEU A 260 9.29 -7.85 -20.58
C LEU A 260 8.40 -8.61 -19.60
N LEU A 261 7.12 -8.24 -19.59
CA LEU A 261 6.09 -8.89 -18.78
C LEU A 261 5.14 -9.64 -19.72
N ALA A 262 4.66 -10.79 -19.27
CA ALA A 262 3.60 -11.51 -19.97
C ALA A 262 2.47 -11.89 -18.98
N CYS A 263 1.23 -11.60 -19.36
CA CYS A 263 0.02 -11.81 -18.57
C CYS A 263 -0.75 -13.04 -19.06
N GLU A 264 -1.54 -13.66 -18.17
CA GLU A 264 -2.37 -14.82 -18.50
C GLU A 264 -3.59 -14.44 -19.34
N THR A 265 -4.17 -13.27 -19.09
CA THR A 265 -5.37 -12.82 -19.81
C THR A 265 -5.24 -11.40 -20.34
N GLU A 266 -6.00 -11.08 -21.38
CA GLU A 266 -6.06 -9.74 -21.97
C GLU A 266 -6.58 -8.70 -20.96
N LEU A 267 -7.51 -9.11 -20.09
CA LEU A 267 -8.07 -8.23 -19.06
C LEU A 267 -6.98 -7.76 -18.09
N GLU A 268 -6.11 -8.67 -17.67
CA GLU A 268 -4.97 -8.37 -16.80
C GLU A 268 -3.96 -7.45 -17.50
N GLN A 269 -3.64 -7.77 -18.75
CA GLN A 269 -2.75 -6.97 -19.57
C GLN A 269 -3.26 -5.52 -19.68
N ARG A 270 -4.54 -5.36 -20.01
CA ARG A 270 -5.19 -4.04 -20.13
C ARG A 270 -5.17 -3.28 -18.80
N ALA A 271 -5.47 -3.95 -17.68
CA ALA A 271 -5.44 -3.33 -16.36
C ALA A 271 -4.04 -2.89 -15.94
N TRP A 272 -3.01 -3.68 -16.27
CA TRP A 272 -1.60 -3.32 -16.04
C TRP A 272 -1.15 -2.17 -16.93
N MET A 273 -1.48 -2.20 -18.22
CA MET A 273 -1.17 -1.15 -19.19
C MET A 273 -1.78 0.19 -18.77
N GLU A 274 -3.04 0.21 -18.35
CA GLU A 274 -3.71 1.41 -17.86
C GLU A 274 -3.00 1.99 -16.62
N ALA A 275 -2.62 1.13 -15.67
CA ALA A 275 -1.94 1.56 -14.45
C ALA A 275 -0.55 2.14 -14.72
N LEU A 276 0.24 1.45 -15.55
CA LEU A 276 1.59 1.88 -15.92
C LEU A 276 1.55 3.17 -16.74
N ARG A 277 0.65 3.26 -17.74
CA ARG A 277 0.46 4.49 -18.52
C ARG A 277 0.07 5.66 -17.63
N LYS A 278 -0.88 5.48 -16.70
CA LYS A 278 -1.28 6.55 -15.78
C LYS A 278 -0.10 7.13 -14.98
N VAL A 279 0.87 6.30 -14.60
CA VAL A 279 2.05 6.74 -13.85
C VAL A 279 3.11 7.38 -14.75
N VAL A 280 3.31 6.83 -15.95
CA VAL A 280 4.25 7.37 -16.93
C VAL A 280 3.79 8.72 -17.50
N ASP A 281 2.48 8.90 -17.67
CA ASP A 281 1.84 10.13 -18.14
C ASP A 281 1.83 11.23 -17.07
N ARG A 282 2.02 10.88 -15.79
CA ARG A 282 2.09 11.83 -14.68
C ARG A 282 3.49 12.46 -14.61
N PRO A 283 3.63 13.80 -14.61
CA PRO A 283 4.92 14.45 -14.33
C PRO A 283 5.50 14.04 -12.98
N MET A 284 6.83 14.00 -12.86
CA MET A 284 7.47 13.67 -11.59
C MET A 284 7.47 14.87 -10.63
N LEU A 285 7.15 14.60 -9.37
CA LEU A 285 7.28 15.56 -8.27
C LEU A 285 8.77 15.73 -7.90
N PRO A 286 9.19 16.87 -7.33
CA PRO A 286 10.58 17.11 -6.94
C PRO A 286 11.21 15.99 -6.09
N GLN A 287 10.44 15.47 -5.12
CA GLN A 287 10.85 14.35 -4.26
C GLN A 287 11.03 13.02 -5.01
N GLU A 288 10.30 12.82 -6.11
CA GLU A 288 10.38 11.57 -6.89
C GLU A 288 11.69 11.50 -7.71
N TYR A 289 12.29 12.63 -8.07
CA TYR A 289 13.62 12.67 -8.72
C TYR A 289 14.72 12.16 -7.78
N ALA A 290 14.66 12.50 -6.49
CA ALA A 290 15.60 11.96 -5.49
C ALA A 290 15.44 10.44 -5.34
N VAL A 291 14.19 9.94 -5.37
CA VAL A 291 13.90 8.51 -5.36
C VAL A 291 14.45 7.82 -6.62
N GLU A 292 14.25 8.40 -7.80
CA GLU A 292 14.77 7.87 -9.07
C GLU A 292 16.30 7.71 -9.03
N ALA A 293 17.03 8.71 -8.53
CA ALA A 293 18.48 8.67 -8.42
C ALA A 293 18.97 7.48 -7.57
N HIS A 294 18.25 7.14 -6.50
CA HIS A 294 18.57 5.97 -5.68
C HIS A 294 18.37 4.63 -6.40
N PHE A 295 17.50 4.57 -7.41
CA PHE A 295 17.36 3.37 -8.24
C PHE A 295 18.45 3.28 -9.31
N LYS A 296 18.88 4.42 -9.87
CA LYS A 296 19.97 4.50 -10.85
C LYS A 296 21.35 4.17 -10.26
N HIS A 297 21.52 4.35 -8.96
CA HIS A 297 22.81 4.15 -8.27
C HIS A 297 22.87 2.86 -7.44
N LYS A 298 21.90 1.95 -7.58
CA LYS A 298 22.05 0.60 -7.02
C LYS A 298 23.09 -0.17 -7.85
N PRO A 299 24.20 -0.62 -7.26
CA PRO A 299 25.23 -1.38 -7.96
C PRO A 299 24.73 -2.76 -8.43
#